data_AF-A0A2E3W2Z0-F1
#
_entry.id   AF-A0A2E3W2Z0-F1
#
_cell.length_a   1.000
_cell.length_b   1.000
_cell.length_c   1.000
_cell.angle_alpha   90.00
_cell.angle_beta   90.00
_cell.angle_gamma   90.00
#
_symmetry.space_group_name_H-M   'P 1'
#
loop_
_entity.id
_entity.type
_entity.pdbx_description
1 polymer ?
#
loop_
_entity_poly.entity_id
_entity_poly.type
_entity_poly.pdbx_seq_one_letter_code
_entity_poly.pdbx_strand_id
1 'polypeptide(L)'
;MIKIVGLLSLFTLSSMAEYRAYQYVITQKVDIEDQPASSVVISTLDPTTYKTYNGGGSMIAVDLLRTWICPGHTGKRSICPSPYAQLPAEILQ
;
A
#
# COMPACT_ATOMS: atom_id res chain seq x y z
N MET A 1 -1.36 46.60 23.00
CA MET A 1 -1.74 45.17 23.01
C MET A 1 -1.35 44.52 21.67
N ILE A 2 -0.05 44.45 21.33
CA ILE A 2 0.42 43.94 20.02
C ILE A 2 1.53 42.87 20.15
N LYS A 3 2.06 42.62 21.36
CA LYS A 3 3.18 41.70 21.56
C LYS A 3 2.80 40.21 21.65
N ILE A 4 1.50 39.86 21.72
CA ILE A 4 1.04 38.47 21.85
C ILE A 4 0.84 37.81 20.47
N VAL A 5 0.62 38.61 19.42
CA VAL A 5 0.30 38.09 18.06
C VAL A 5 1.52 37.43 17.39
N GLY A 6 2.74 37.85 17.72
CA GLY A 6 3.97 37.28 17.15
C GLY A 6 4.38 35.91 17.71
N LEU A 7 3.90 35.53 18.90
CA LEU A 7 4.33 34.30 19.57
C LEU A 7 3.54 33.05 19.10
N LEU A 8 2.39 33.23 18.45
CA LEU A 8 1.54 32.13 17.98
C LEU A 8 1.93 31.57 16.59
N SER A 9 2.85 32.19 15.84
CA SER A 9 3.17 31.74 14.48
C SER A 9 4.19 30.60 14.38
N LEU A 10 4.78 30.17 15.50
CA LEU A 10 5.90 29.21 15.52
C LEU A 10 5.49 27.75 15.77
N PHE A 11 4.20 27.44 15.88
CA PHE A 11 3.71 26.07 16.08
C PHE A 11 3.29 25.42 14.76
N THR A 12 4.22 25.24 13.82
CA THR A 12 4.01 24.34 12.69
C THR A 12 4.28 22.91 13.13
N LEU A 13 3.21 22.18 13.45
CA LEU A 13 3.29 20.75 13.72
C LEU A 13 3.79 20.02 12.45
N SER A 14 4.84 19.21 12.60
CA SER A 14 5.28 18.31 11.54
C SER A 14 4.21 17.24 11.32
N SER A 15 3.43 17.37 10.24
CA SER A 15 2.51 16.32 9.80
C SER A 15 3.32 15.12 9.29
N MET A 16 3.19 13.98 9.97
CA MET A 16 3.70 12.71 9.43
C MET A 16 2.70 12.22 8.39
N ALA A 17 3.17 12.05 7.16
CA ALA A 17 2.39 11.38 6.13
C ALA A 17 2.27 9.89 6.49
N GLU A 18 1.18 9.26 6.08
CA GLU A 18 0.99 7.82 6.15
C GLU A 18 0.38 7.35 4.84
N TYR A 19 0.65 6.11 4.46
CA TYR A 19 0.01 5.49 3.31
C TYR A 19 -0.35 4.04 3.60
N ARG A 20 -1.31 3.50 2.86
CA ARG A 20 -1.71 2.11 2.96
C ARG A 20 -0.96 1.26 1.94
N ALA A 21 -0.40 0.16 2.40
CA ALA A 21 0.11 -0.90 1.55
C ALA A 21 -0.91 -2.04 1.48
N TYR A 22 -0.98 -2.66 0.31
CA TYR A 22 -1.90 -3.75 0.01
C TYR A 22 -1.09 -4.92 -0.55
N GLN A 23 -1.40 -6.12 -0.06
CA GLN A 23 -0.87 -7.36 -0.62
C GLN A 23 -2.01 -8.10 -1.33
N TYR A 24 -1.76 -8.46 -2.59
CA TYR A 24 -2.73 -9.11 -3.46
C TYR A 24 -2.23 -10.48 -3.91
N VAL A 25 -3.18 -11.37 -4.21
CA VAL A 25 -3.00 -12.40 -5.23
C VAL A 25 -3.55 -11.84 -6.53
N ILE A 26 -2.73 -11.83 -7.57
CA ILE A 26 -3.11 -11.43 -8.92
C ILE A 26 -3.22 -12.70 -9.76
N THR A 27 -4.37 -12.91 -10.38
CA THR A 27 -4.59 -14.01 -11.33
C THR A 27 -4.78 -13.43 -12.73
N GLN A 28 -3.98 -13.91 -13.68
CA GLN A 28 -4.10 -13.56 -15.08
C GLN A 28 -5.31 -14.29 -15.68
N LYS A 29 -6.21 -13.55 -16.33
CA LYS A 29 -7.38 -14.11 -17.03
C LYS A 29 -7.12 -14.39 -18.51
N VAL A 30 -6.01 -13.86 -19.01
CA VAL A 30 -5.50 -14.09 -20.36
C VAL A 30 -4.17 -14.80 -20.26
N ASP A 31 -3.92 -15.72 -21.19
CA ASP A 31 -2.64 -16.39 -21.27
C ASP A 31 -1.62 -15.43 -21.90
N ILE A 32 -0.55 -15.12 -21.15
CA ILE A 32 0.53 -14.27 -21.61
C ILE A 32 1.80 -15.11 -21.53
N GLU A 33 2.42 -15.33 -22.68
CA GLU A 33 3.67 -16.06 -22.80
C GLU A 33 4.71 -15.47 -21.84
N ASP A 34 5.41 -16.35 -21.13
CA ASP A 34 6.40 -16.01 -20.09
C ASP A 34 5.88 -15.31 -18.82
N GLN A 35 4.57 -15.29 -18.56
CA GLN A 35 4.02 -14.80 -17.28
C GLN A 35 3.38 -15.90 -16.43
N PRO A 36 3.59 -15.89 -15.11
CA PRO A 36 2.90 -16.82 -14.23
C PRO A 36 1.40 -16.53 -14.21
N ALA A 37 0.59 -17.58 -14.25
CA ALA A 37 -0.87 -17.49 -14.17
C ALA A 37 -1.35 -16.78 -12.88
N SER A 38 -0.55 -16.85 -11.81
CA SER A 38 -0.83 -16.16 -10.55
C SER A 38 0.44 -15.69 -9.85
N SER A 39 0.37 -14.55 -9.16
CA SER A 39 1.50 -14.02 -8.38
C SER A 39 1.03 -13.23 -7.15
N VAL A 40 1.90 -13.14 -6.14
CA VAL A 40 1.67 -12.28 -4.96
C VAL A 40 2.39 -10.95 -5.18
N VAL A 41 1.65 -9.86 -5.08
CA VAL A 41 2.17 -8.50 -5.33
C VAL A 41 1.86 -7.59 -4.14
N ILE A 42 2.78 -6.69 -3.81
CA ILE A 42 2.57 -5.62 -2.84
C ILE A 42 2.52 -4.29 -3.59
N SER A 43 1.48 -3.48 -3.34
CA SER A 43 1.29 -2.18 -3.99
C SER A 43 0.73 -1.15 -3.00
N THR A 44 0.87 0.13 -3.34
CA THR A 44 0.18 1.24 -2.66
C THR A 44 -1.16 1.58 -3.31
N LEU A 45 -1.47 0.97 -4.45
CA LEU A 45 -2.75 1.14 -5.14
C LEU A 45 -3.82 0.30 -4.44
N ASP A 46 -4.98 0.90 -4.15
CA ASP A 46 -6.15 0.16 -3.71
C ASP A 46 -6.62 -0.83 -4.78
N PRO A 47 -7.48 -1.81 -4.44
CA PRO A 47 -7.80 -2.92 -5.34
C PRO A 47 -8.43 -2.46 -6.66
N THR A 48 -9.25 -1.41 -6.60
CA THR A 48 -9.92 -0.87 -7.79
C THR A 48 -8.92 -0.15 -8.68
N THR A 49 -8.07 0.70 -8.09
CA THR A 49 -7.04 1.43 -8.84
C THR A 49 -6.00 0.47 -9.44
N TYR A 50 -5.54 -0.53 -8.68
CA TYR A 50 -4.59 -1.53 -9.17
C TYR A 50 -5.18 -2.29 -10.37
N LYS A 51 -6.42 -2.76 -10.25
CA LYS A 51 -7.11 -3.45 -11.34
C LYS A 51 -7.21 -2.58 -12.59
N THR A 52 -7.65 -1.32 -12.45
CA THR A 52 -7.79 -0.40 -13.59
C THR A 52 -6.45 -0.10 -14.25
N TYR A 53 -5.37 0.09 -13.46
CA TYR A 53 -4.03 0.36 -13.99
C TYR A 53 -3.47 -0.82 -14.81
N ASN A 54 -3.84 -2.06 -14.45
CA ASN A 54 -3.34 -3.29 -15.07
C ASN A 54 -4.33 -3.90 -16.09
N GLY A 55 -5.05 -3.05 -16.83
CA GLY A 55 -5.92 -3.50 -17.93
C GLY A 55 -7.33 -3.92 -17.53
N GLY A 56 -7.70 -3.76 -16.26
CA GLY A 56 -9.07 -3.93 -15.79
C GLY A 56 -9.46 -5.38 -15.52
N GLY A 57 -10.75 -5.57 -15.21
CA GLY A 57 -11.30 -6.87 -14.78
C GLY A 57 -11.37 -7.93 -15.88
N SER A 58 -11.14 -7.57 -17.14
CA SER A 58 -11.02 -8.51 -18.27
C SER A 58 -9.63 -9.14 -18.35
N MET A 59 -8.59 -8.43 -17.88
CA MET A 59 -7.20 -8.90 -17.95
C MET A 59 -6.80 -9.65 -16.68
N ILE A 60 -7.20 -9.12 -15.51
CA ILE A 60 -6.78 -9.67 -14.22
C ILE A 60 -7.93 -9.83 -13.22
N ALA A 61 -7.78 -10.77 -12.30
CA ALA A 61 -8.45 -10.80 -11.01
C ALA A 61 -7.49 -10.34 -9.92
N VAL A 62 -8.02 -9.65 -8.90
CA VAL A 62 -7.27 -9.07 -7.80
C VAL A 62 -7.95 -9.48 -6.50
N ASP A 63 -7.31 -10.36 -5.74
CA ASP A 63 -7.79 -10.82 -4.43
C ASP A 63 -6.93 -10.20 -3.32
N LEU A 64 -7.56 -9.46 -2.41
CA LEU A 64 -6.87 -8.79 -1.32
C LEU A 64 -6.53 -9.79 -0.20
N LEU A 65 -5.24 -9.96 0.09
CA LEU A 65 -4.78 -10.77 1.20
C LEU A 65 -4.67 -9.97 2.49
N ARG A 66 -3.96 -8.84 2.45
CA ARG A 66 -3.58 -8.07 3.65
C ARG A 66 -3.46 -6.59 3.34
N THR A 67 -3.68 -5.76 4.35
CA THR A 67 -3.30 -4.34 4.31
C THR A 67 -2.59 -3.93 5.59
N TRP A 68 -1.72 -2.94 5.49
CA TRP A 68 -1.11 -2.29 6.64
C TRP A 68 -0.82 -0.83 6.35
N ILE A 69 -0.64 -0.05 7.41
CA ILE A 69 -0.25 1.35 7.32
C ILE A 69 1.27 1.45 7.37
N CYS A 70 1.82 2.20 6.43
CA CYS A 70 3.21 2.58 6.39
C CYS A 70 3.36 4.05 6.78
N PRO A 71 4.18 4.36 7.80
CA PRO A 71 4.52 5.74 8.12
C PRO A 71 5.44 6.34 7.06
N GLY A 72 5.26 7.62 6.78
CA GLY A 72 5.99 8.39 5.77
C GLY A 72 5.25 8.57 4.45
N HIS A 73 5.99 9.00 3.43
CA HIS A 73 5.44 9.29 2.09
C HIS A 73 5.81 8.21 1.06
N THR A 74 4.97 8.05 0.03
CA THR A 74 5.16 7.08 -1.07
C THR A 74 6.18 7.50 -2.13
N GLY A 75 6.68 8.73 -2.09
CA GLY A 75 7.64 9.25 -3.07
C GLY A 75 9.00 8.51 -3.04
N LYS A 76 9.19 7.55 -3.96
CA LYS A 76 10.45 6.81 -4.23
C LYS A 76 10.99 5.96 -3.08
N ARG A 77 10.18 5.67 -2.04
CA ARG A 77 10.57 4.78 -0.95
C ARG A 77 10.06 3.37 -1.21
N SER A 78 10.80 2.38 -0.72
CA SER A 78 10.30 1.01 -0.63
C SER A 78 9.08 0.96 0.28
N ILE A 79 8.17 0.04 -0.02
CA ILE A 79 7.01 -0.23 0.85
C ILE A 79 7.53 -0.80 2.17
N CYS A 80 7.01 -0.27 3.29
CA CYS A 80 7.43 -0.73 4.61
C CYS A 80 7.07 -2.21 4.84
N PRO A 81 7.84 -2.97 5.63
CA PRO A 81 7.55 -4.38 5.87
C PRO A 81 6.18 -4.55 6.53
N SER A 82 5.46 -5.60 6.13
CA SER A 82 4.20 -5.96 6.78
C SER A 82 4.49 -6.34 8.23
N PRO A 83 3.66 -5.89 9.20
CA PRO A 83 3.77 -6.36 10.58
C PRO A 83 3.51 -7.87 10.72
N TYR A 84 2.95 -8.49 9.68
CA TYR A 84 2.67 -9.94 9.59
C TYR A 84 3.68 -10.68 8.71
N ALA A 85 4.82 -10.06 8.35
CA ALA A 85 5.86 -10.73 7.57
C ALA A 85 6.52 -11.88 8.33
N GLN A 86 6.47 -11.84 9.66
CA GLN A 86 6.97 -12.87 10.56
C GLN A 86 5.79 -13.32 11.41
N LEU A 87 4.97 -14.23 10.89
CA LEU A 87 3.98 -14.91 11.73
C LEU A 87 4.71 -16.03 12.49
N PRO A 88 4.68 -16.03 13.83
CA PRO A 88 5.06 -17.21 14.61
C PRO A 88 4.25 -18.41 14.13
N ALA A 89 4.88 -19.59 14.11
CA ALA A 89 4.24 -20.82 13.62
C ALA A 89 2.93 -21.13 14.37
N GLU A 90 2.80 -20.65 15.61
CA GLU A 90 1.60 -20.80 16.44
C GLU A 90 0.34 -20.12 15.88
N ILE A 91 0.46 -19.15 14.97
CA ILE A 91 -0.71 -18.44 14.38
C ILE A 91 -1.22 -19.14 13.10
N LEU A 92 -0.47 -20.10 12.57
CA LEU A 92 -0.78 -20.79 11.31
C LEU A 92 -1.55 -22.12 11.48
N GLN A 93 -2.04 -22.41 12.70
CA GLN A 93 -2.77 -23.64 13.05
C GLN A 93 -4.28 -23.46 12.99
#